data_AF-A0A1Y4IN59-F1
#
_entry.id   AF-A0A1Y4IN59-F1
#
_cell.length_a   1.000
_cell.length_b   1.000
_cell.length_c   1.000
_cell.angle_alpha   90.00
_cell.angle_beta   90.00
_cell.angle_gamma   90.00
#
_symmetry.space_group_name_H-M   'P 1'
#
loop_
_entity.id
_entity.type
_entity.pdbx_description
1 polymer ?
#
loop_
_entity_poly.entity_id
_entity_poly.type
_entity_poly.pdbx_seq_one_letter_code
_entity_poly.pdbx_strand_id
1 'polypeptide(L)'
;MRYLLIFFLISIIVSLIISLLLEKLLENGEKIDEGFAFCFWNLSNRRKFIRTFWLLPLLAVVICYLHITYKSYLLTCIVGVILSAIFILQAVYYYRKWKMEKK
;
A
#
# COMPACT_ATOMS: atom_id res chain seq x y z
N MET A 1 4.49 21.65 11.56
CA MET A 1 4.90 21.45 10.14
C MET A 1 6.16 20.57 10.00
N ARG A 2 7.31 20.90 10.61
CA ARG A 2 8.57 20.12 10.44
C ARG A 2 8.48 18.63 10.80
N TYR A 3 7.83 18.28 11.90
CA TYR A 3 7.63 16.89 12.32
C TYR A 3 6.71 16.09 11.39
N LEU A 4 5.75 16.76 10.73
CA LEU A 4 4.86 16.12 9.74
C LEU A 4 5.60 15.76 8.46
N LEU A 5 6.50 16.65 8.01
CA LEU A 5 7.38 16.37 6.87
C LEU A 5 8.31 15.19 7.15
N ILE A 6 8.90 15.14 8.34
CA ILE A 6 9.77 14.02 8.75
C ILE A 6 8.99 12.71 8.80
N PHE A 7 7.78 12.72 9.40
CA PHE A 7 6.91 11.56 9.43
C PHE A 7 6.53 11.07 8.03
N PHE A 8 6.19 12.00 7.13
CA PHE A 8 5.88 11.71 5.72
C PHE A 8 7.05 11.06 4.99
N LEU A 9 8.26 11.61 5.14
CA LEU A 9 9.48 11.06 4.54
C LEU A 9 9.81 9.65 5.06
N ILE A 10 9.69 9.43 6.37
CA ILE A 10 9.88 8.10 6.97
C ILE A 10 8.86 7.10 6.40
N SER A 11 7.60 7.52 6.25
CA SER A 11 6.55 6.69 5.67
C SER A 11 6.88 6.24 4.24
N ILE A 12 7.41 7.14 3.40
CA ILE A 12 7.84 6.81 2.03
C ILE A 12 9.01 5.81 2.05
N ILE A 13 10.01 6.04 2.90
CA ILE A 13 11.17 5.15 3.03
C ILE A 13 10.74 3.75 3.48
N VAL A 14 9.81 3.66 4.44
CA VAL A 14 9.26 2.38 4.90
C VAL A 14 8.53 1.65 3.78
N SER A 15 7.71 2.32 2.96
CA SER A 15 7.10 1.65 1.79
C SER A 15 8.12 1.14 0.79
N LEU A 16 9.18 1.92 0.52
CA LEU A 16 10.26 1.51 -0.37
C LEU A 16 10.93 0.23 0.14
N ILE A 17 11.27 0.19 1.43
CA ILE A 17 11.90 -0.98 2.06
C ILE A 17 10.98 -2.20 2.01
N ILE A 18 9.71 -2.05 2.40
CA ILE A 18 8.72 -3.14 2.37
C ILE A 18 8.56 -3.68 0.96
N SER A 19 8.59 -2.82 -0.05
CA SER A 19 8.45 -3.21 -1.45
C SER A 19 9.65 -4.01 -1.94
N LEU A 20 10.86 -3.57 -1.60
CA LEU A 20 12.09 -4.31 -1.91
C LEU A 20 12.13 -5.67 -1.19
N LEU A 21 11.66 -5.73 0.06
CA LEU A 21 11.54 -6.97 0.83
C LEU A 21 10.50 -7.92 0.21
N LEU A 22 9.31 -7.41 -0.11
CA LEU A 22 8.24 -8.18 -0.76
C LEU A 22 8.72 -8.68 -2.12
N GLU A 23 9.41 -7.85 -2.91
CA GLU A 23 9.94 -8.25 -4.20
C GLU A 23 10.86 -9.46 -4.08
N LYS A 24 11.84 -9.41 -3.15
CA LYS A 24 12.75 -10.54 -2.87
C LYS A 24 12.04 -11.77 -2.32
N LEU A 25 11.07 -11.60 -1.42
CA LEU A 25 10.36 -12.70 -0.77
C LEU A 25 9.36 -13.39 -1.73
N LEU A 26 8.84 -12.65 -2.70
CA LEU A 26 7.90 -13.12 -3.72
C LEU A 26 8.59 -13.52 -5.04
N GLU A 27 9.93 -13.45 -5.10
CA GLU A 27 10.73 -13.84 -6.26
C GLU A 27 10.81 -15.38 -6.37
N ASN A 28 9.68 -16.01 -6.70
CA ASN A 28 9.65 -17.41 -7.10
C ASN A 28 10.10 -17.51 -8.57
N GLY A 29 11.38 -17.30 -8.86
CA GLY A 29 12.12 -17.75 -10.05
C GLY A 29 11.72 -17.21 -11.44
N GLU A 30 10.47 -16.82 -11.65
CA GLU A 30 9.94 -16.38 -12.94
C GLU A 30 9.55 -14.91 -12.89
N LYS A 31 10.32 -14.08 -13.60
CA LYS A 31 9.96 -12.69 -13.89
C LYS A 31 8.82 -12.69 -14.91
N ILE A 32 7.59 -12.85 -14.43
CA ILE A 32 6.35 -12.72 -15.22
C ILE A 32 6.10 -11.25 -15.63
N ASP A 33 6.80 -10.30 -15.00
CA ASP A 33 6.60 -8.87 -15.22
C ASP A 33 7.40 -8.38 -16.44
N GLU A 34 6.81 -8.46 -17.64
CA GLU A 34 7.38 -7.83 -18.84
C GLU A 34 7.17 -6.30 -18.84
N GLY A 35 8.25 -5.57 -19.14
CA GLY A 35 8.25 -4.14 -19.47
C GLY A 35 7.90 -3.15 -18.34
N PHE A 36 8.21 -1.88 -18.59
CA PHE A 36 7.77 -0.75 -17.76
C PHE A 36 6.32 -0.38 -18.11
N ALA A 37 5.37 -0.77 -17.26
CA ALA A 37 3.96 -0.41 -17.40
C ALA A 37 3.55 0.64 -16.37
N PHE A 38 3.28 1.87 -16.83
CA PHE A 38 2.81 2.96 -15.97
C PHE A 38 1.30 2.87 -15.67
N CYS A 39 0.51 2.53 -16.70
CA CYS A 39 -0.96 2.52 -16.63
C CYS A 39 -1.50 1.36 -15.77
N PHE A 40 -2.27 1.68 -14.72
CA PHE A 40 -2.74 0.74 -13.68
C PHE A 40 -3.43 -0.51 -14.26
N TRP A 41 -4.23 -0.33 -15.30
CA TRP A 41 -4.99 -1.40 -15.94
C TRP A 41 -4.10 -2.49 -16.54
N ASN A 42 -2.94 -2.11 -17.08
CA ASN A 42 -2.02 -2.99 -17.78
C ASN A 42 -0.96 -3.65 -16.86
N LEU A 43 -1.03 -3.42 -15.54
CA LEU A 43 -0.13 -4.10 -14.60
C LEU A 43 -0.62 -5.52 -14.27
N SER A 44 0.35 -6.42 -14.11
CA SER A 44 0.16 -7.74 -13.52
C SER A 44 -0.43 -7.61 -12.11
N ASN A 45 -1.21 -8.61 -11.68
CA ASN A 45 -1.79 -8.58 -10.33
C ASN A 45 -0.72 -8.61 -9.22
N ARG A 46 0.48 -9.15 -9.51
CA ARG A 46 1.66 -9.05 -8.62
C ARG A 46 2.05 -7.59 -8.35
N ARG A 47 2.24 -6.80 -9.41
CA ARG A 47 2.62 -5.39 -9.29
C ARG A 47 1.50 -4.55 -8.67
N LYS A 48 0.23 -4.88 -8.96
CA LYS A 48 -0.94 -4.27 -8.28
C LYS A 48 -0.91 -4.55 -6.78
N PHE A 49 -0.61 -5.78 -6.36
CA PHE A 49 -0.47 -6.15 -4.95
C PHE A 49 0.67 -5.39 -4.26
N ILE A 50 1.87 -5.35 -4.86
CA ILE A 50 2.99 -4.57 -4.31
C ILE A 50 2.60 -3.09 -4.19
N ARG A 51 1.97 -2.50 -5.21
CA ARG A 51 1.48 -1.11 -5.17
C ARG A 51 0.43 -0.87 -4.08
N THR A 52 -0.38 -1.86 -3.70
CA THR A 52 -1.26 -1.72 -2.54
C THR A 52 -0.44 -1.46 -1.28
N PHE A 53 0.71 -2.10 -1.07
CA PHE A 53 1.58 -1.79 0.08
C PHE A 53 2.20 -0.40 0.04
N TRP A 54 2.45 0.16 -1.15
CA TRP A 54 2.84 1.57 -1.31
C TRP A 54 1.74 2.56 -0.90
N LEU A 55 0.47 2.14 -0.82
CA LEU A 55 -0.63 2.97 -0.30
C LEU A 55 -0.70 2.97 1.23
N LEU A 56 -0.04 2.03 1.92
CA LEU A 56 -0.03 1.95 3.38
C LEU A 56 0.52 3.23 4.06
N PRO A 57 1.65 3.81 3.61
CA PRO A 57 2.12 5.10 4.14
C PRO A 57 1.15 6.24 3.84
N LEU A 58 0.56 6.26 2.64
CA LEU A 58 -0.44 7.27 2.28
C LEU A 58 -1.64 7.20 3.23
N LEU A 59 -2.08 5.99 3.58
CA LEU A 59 -3.13 5.75 4.56
C LEU A 59 -2.80 6.38 5.92
N ALA A 60 -1.58 6.17 6.41
CA ALA A 60 -1.11 6.74 7.67
C ALA A 60 -1.11 8.27 7.64
N VAL A 61 -0.67 8.87 6.53
CA VAL A 61 -0.68 10.32 6.33
C VAL A 61 -2.10 10.88 6.34
N VAL A 62 -3.03 10.22 5.65
CA VAL A 62 -4.45 10.60 5.62
C VAL A 62 -5.04 10.58 7.03
N ILE A 63 -4.80 9.50 7.80
CA ILE A 63 -5.30 9.39 9.18
C ILE A 63 -4.72 10.49 10.08
N CYS A 64 -3.42 10.78 9.98
CA CYS A 64 -2.78 11.86 10.74
C CYS A 64 -3.36 13.23 10.37
N TYR A 65 -3.57 13.50 9.09
CA TYR A 65 -4.15 14.76 8.63
C TYR A 65 -5.60 14.94 9.12
N LEU A 66 -6.38 13.86 9.08
CA LEU A 66 -7.75 13.83 9.58
C LEU A 66 -7.80 14.13 11.08
N HIS A 67 -6.90 13.53 11.85
CA HIS A 67 -6.78 13.78 13.28
C HIS A 67 -6.46 15.24 13.60
N ILE A 68 -5.51 15.85 12.88
CA ILE A 68 -5.11 17.26 13.09
C ILE A 68 -6.25 18.22 12.76
N THR A 69 -7.01 17.92 11.69
CA THR A 69 -8.09 18.78 11.20
C THR A 69 -9.30 18.77 12.14
N TYR A 70 -9.76 17.59 12.54
CA TYR A 70 -11.00 17.46 13.31
C TYR A 70 -10.76 17.38 14.83
N LYS A 71 -9.53 17.10 15.27
CA LYS A 71 -9.13 16.93 16.69
C LYS A 71 -10.01 15.94 17.48
N SER A 72 -10.73 15.07 16.77
CA SER A 72 -11.66 14.11 17.36
C SER A 72 -11.09 12.71 17.23
N TYR A 73 -10.82 12.08 18.38
CA TYR A 73 -10.29 10.72 18.43
C TYR A 73 -11.30 9.69 17.91
N LEU A 74 -12.59 9.85 18.26
CA LEU A 74 -13.65 8.92 17.82
C LEU A 74 -13.77 8.89 16.29
N LEU A 75 -13.81 10.07 15.65
CA LEU A 75 -13.93 10.16 14.19
C LEU A 75 -12.69 9.60 13.50
N THR A 76 -11.49 9.92 14.02
CA THR A 76 -10.22 9.39 13.50
C THR A 76 -10.18 7.87 13.57
N CYS A 77 -10.62 7.27 14.69
CA CYS A 77 -10.65 5.82 14.85
C CYS A 77 -11.65 5.15 13.89
N ILE A 78 -12.87 5.66 13.79
CA ILE A 78 -13.90 5.08 12.91
C ILE A 78 -13.42 5.08 11.46
N VAL A 79 -12.94 6.23 10.97
CA VAL A 79 -12.43 6.37 9.60
C VAL A 79 -11.19 5.50 9.40
N GLY A 80 -10.27 5.46 10.37
CA GLY A 80 -9.07 4.64 10.32
C GLY A 80 -9.37 3.14 10.19
N VAL A 81 -10.37 2.64 10.92
CA VAL A 81 -10.81 1.24 10.84
C VAL A 81 -11.42 0.93 9.48
N ILE A 82 -12.32 1.80 8.98
CA ILE A 82 -12.95 1.61 7.66
C ILE A 82 -11.90 1.59 6.54
N LEU A 83 -10.99 2.56 6.55
CA LEU A 83 -9.92 2.65 5.56
C LEU A 83 -8.97 1.45 5.62
N SER A 84 -8.62 0.99 6.82
CA SER A 84 -7.78 -0.20 7.01
C SER A 84 -8.48 -1.48 6.52
N ALA A 85 -9.79 -1.61 6.76
CA ALA A 85 -10.56 -2.75 6.27
C ALA A 85 -10.59 -2.81 4.73
N ILE A 86 -10.83 -1.68 4.08
CA ILE A 86 -10.79 -1.56 2.61
C ILE A 86 -9.41 -1.94 2.07
N PHE A 87 -8.34 -1.45 2.72
CA PHE A 87 -6.96 -1.76 2.36
C PHE A 87 -6.67 -3.27 2.42
N ILE A 88 -7.05 -3.93 3.52
CA ILE A 88 -6.85 -5.37 3.70
C ILE A 88 -7.62 -6.14 2.62
N LEU A 89 -8.88 -5.77 2.37
CA LEU A 89 -9.72 -6.41 1.36
C LEU A 89 -9.08 -6.29 -0.04
N GLN A 90 -8.54 -5.11 -0.38
CA GLN A 90 -7.84 -4.87 -1.63
C GLN A 90 -6.55 -5.70 -1.75
N ALA A 91 -5.75 -5.78 -0.68
CA ALA A 91 -4.54 -6.59 -0.64
C ALA A 91 -4.84 -8.08 -0.85
N VAL A 92 -5.85 -8.61 -0.14
CA VAL A 92 -6.28 -10.01 -0.27
C VAL A 92 -6.82 -10.30 -1.66
N TYR A 93 -7.63 -9.41 -2.24
CA TYR A 93 -8.17 -9.58 -3.59
C TYR A 93 -7.07 -9.73 -4.63
N TYR A 94 -6.10 -8.81 -4.67
CA TYR A 94 -5.01 -8.88 -5.64
C TYR A 94 -4.08 -10.06 -5.40
N TYR A 95 -3.82 -10.43 -4.15
CA TYR A 95 -3.04 -11.63 -3.84
C TYR A 95 -3.71 -12.90 -4.35
N ARG A 96 -5.00 -13.09 -4.05
CA ARG A 96 -5.77 -14.25 -4.54
C ARG A 96 -5.78 -14.29 -6.05
N LYS A 97 -6.05 -13.15 -6.71
CA LYS A 97 -6.10 -13.07 -8.17
C LYS A 97 -4.75 -13.40 -8.80
N TRP A 98 -3.65 -12.91 -8.24
CA TRP A 98 -2.31 -13.27 -8.68
C TRP A 98 -2.00 -14.76 -8.54
N LYS A 99 -2.43 -15.41 -7.45
CA LYS A 99 -2.25 -16.85 -7.25
C LYS A 99 -3.08 -17.69 -8.25
N MET A 100 -4.24 -17.19 -8.66
CA MET A 100 -5.08 -17.83 -9.67
C MET A 100 -4.51 -17.68 -11.09
N GLU A 101 -3.85 -16.56 -11.41
CA GLU A 101 -3.16 -16.38 -12.72
C GLU A 101 -1.93 -17.28 -12.87
N LYS A 102 -1.33 -17.73 -11.77
CA LYS A 102 -0.21 -18.70 -11.77
C LYS A 102 -0.66 -20.15 -11.89
N LYS A 103 -1.97 -20.45 -11.87
CA LYS A 103 -2.52 -21.80 -11.88
C LYS A 103 -3.08 -22.14 -13.26
#